data_AF-I3I5A7-F1
#
_entry.id   AF-I3I5A7-F1
#
_cell.length_a   1.000
_cell.length_b   1.000
_cell.length_c   1.000
_cell.angle_alpha   90.00
_cell.angle_beta   90.00
_cell.angle_gamma   90.00
#
_symmetry.space_group_name_H-M   'P 1'
#
loop_
_entity.id
_entity.type
_entity.pdbx_description
1 polymer ?
#
loop_
_entity_poly.entity_id
_entity_poly.type
_entity_poly.pdbx_seq_one_letter_code
_entity_poly.pdbx_strand_id
1 'polypeptide(L)'
;MKKPDTTSAMLDLVQQIRAHIPFDELDDARVCSGACIGCAKNLLEYLEQEIIYWESSLARGETPSLGDINKLARSAKKIYKVLQLNNLV
;
A
#
# COMPACT_ATOMS: atom_id res chain seq x y z
N MET A 1 -3.13 -3.80 27.24
CA MET A 1 -2.71 -3.45 25.86
C MET A 1 -2.59 -1.93 25.76
N LYS A 2 -1.41 -1.40 25.46
CA LYS A 2 -1.21 0.05 25.26
C LYS A 2 -1.63 0.38 23.83
N LYS A 3 -2.39 1.45 23.61
CA LYS A 3 -2.69 1.90 22.24
C LYS A 3 -1.35 2.24 21.55
N PRO A 4 -1.07 1.70 20.35
CA PRO A 4 0.12 2.09 19.61
C PRO A 4 0.08 3.58 19.33
N ASP A 5 1.25 4.23 19.40
CA ASP A 5 1.40 5.59 18.89
C ASP A 5 1.30 5.60 17.37
N THR A 6 1.16 6.79 16.78
CA THR A 6 0.94 6.92 15.34
C THR A 6 2.12 6.45 14.51
N THR A 7 3.35 6.62 15.01
CA THR A 7 4.57 6.11 14.38
C THR A 7 4.55 4.59 14.29
N SER A 8 4.28 3.91 15.40
CA SER A 8 4.15 2.45 15.45
C SER A 8 3.01 1.96 14.54
N ALA A 9 1.86 2.64 14.59
CA ALA A 9 0.71 2.29 13.76
C ALA A 9 0.98 2.47 12.25
N MET A 10 1.74 3.50 11.85
CA MET A 10 2.14 3.67 10.45
C MET A 10 3.14 2.61 10.00
N LEU A 11 4.12 2.28 10.85
CA LEU A 11 5.09 1.21 10.57
C LEU A 11 4.37 -0.14 10.39
N ASP A 12 3.48 -0.49 11.32
CA ASP A 12 2.67 -1.71 11.25
C ASP A 12 1.82 -1.74 9.98
N LEU A 13 1.24 -0.60 9.58
CA LEU A 13 0.45 -0.48 8.36
C LEU A 13 1.31 -0.71 7.10
N VAL A 14 2.48 -0.08 7.02
CA VAL A 14 3.42 -0.27 5.90
C VAL A 14 3.81 -1.76 5.77
N GLN A 15 4.15 -2.40 6.88
CA GLN A 15 4.49 -3.83 6.90
C GLN A 15 3.32 -4.71 6.45
N GLN A 16 2.10 -4.42 6.92
CA GLN A 16 0.91 -5.14 6.49
C GLN A 16 0.66 -5.00 4.99
N ILE A 17 0.86 -3.81 4.42
CA ILE A 17 0.67 -3.57 2.99
C ILE A 17 1.71 -4.36 2.18
N ARG A 18 3.01 -4.30 2.55
CA ARG A 18 4.07 -5.09 1.90
C ARG A 18 3.79 -6.60 1.96
N ALA A 19 3.17 -7.09 3.03
CA ALA A 19 2.86 -8.51 3.18
C ALA A 19 1.65 -8.99 2.36
N HIS A 20 0.70 -8.11 2.01
CA HIS A 20 -0.54 -8.48 1.33
C HIS A 20 -0.60 -8.04 -0.15
N ILE A 21 0.27 -7.12 -0.57
CA ILE A 21 0.33 -6.62 -1.94
C ILE A 21 1.54 -7.25 -2.64
N PRO A 22 1.35 -7.98 -3.75
CA PRO A 22 2.42 -8.68 -4.46
C PRO A 22 3.21 -7.73 -5.38
N PHE A 23 3.92 -6.76 -4.81
CA PHE A 23 4.70 -5.77 -5.59
C PHE A 23 5.75 -6.42 -6.51
N ASP A 24 6.45 -7.45 -6.01
CA ASP A 24 7.56 -8.09 -6.72
C ASP A 24 7.17 -9.31 -7.58
N GLU A 25 5.96 -9.85 -7.40
CA GLU A 25 5.51 -11.10 -8.05
C GLU A 25 4.71 -10.87 -9.34
N LEU A 26 4.25 -9.64 -9.57
CA LEU A 26 3.42 -9.26 -10.71
C LEU A 26 4.28 -8.58 -11.78
N ASP A 27 4.58 -9.30 -12.86
CA ASP A 27 5.20 -8.68 -14.04
C ASP A 27 4.18 -7.86 -14.86
N ASP A 28 4.70 -6.91 -15.65
CA ASP A 28 3.90 -6.00 -16.48
C ASP A 28 2.94 -6.73 -17.43
N ALA A 29 3.36 -7.86 -17.98
CA ALA A 29 2.57 -8.63 -18.93
C ALA A 29 1.38 -9.29 -18.22
N ARG A 30 1.60 -9.88 -17.04
CA ARG A 30 0.56 -10.51 -16.22
C ARG A 30 -0.46 -9.50 -15.76
N VAL A 31 -0.03 -8.31 -15.30
CA VAL A 31 -0.94 -7.23 -14.86
C VAL A 31 -1.83 -6.75 -16.01
N CYS A 32 -1.34 -6.75 -17.26
CA CYS A 32 -2.07 -6.22 -18.41
C CYS A 32 -2.73 -7.28 -19.31
N SER A 33 -2.56 -8.58 -19.02
CA SER A 33 -3.06 -9.70 -19.85
C SER A 33 -4.49 -10.17 -19.52
N GLY A 34 -5.12 -9.61 -18.48
CA GLY A 34 -6.39 -10.08 -17.94
C GLY A 34 -7.51 -9.03 -17.97
N ALA A 35 -8.36 -9.07 -16.94
CA ALA A 35 -9.30 -7.98 -16.70
C ALA A 35 -8.53 -6.66 -16.53
N CYS A 36 -9.15 -5.56 -16.99
CA CYS A 36 -8.56 -4.22 -16.97
C CYS A 36 -9.53 -3.24 -16.30
N ILE A 37 -9.78 -3.47 -15.02
CA ILE A 37 -10.71 -2.67 -14.20
C ILE A 37 -9.90 -1.81 -13.23
N GLY A 38 -9.71 -0.53 -13.56
CA GLY A 38 -8.81 0.35 -12.83
C GLY A 38 -7.36 -0.10 -13.02
N CYS A 39 -6.52 0.72 -13.65
CA CYS A 39 -5.17 0.30 -14.05
C CYS A 39 -4.35 -0.18 -12.84
N ALA A 40 -4.29 -1.50 -12.65
CA ALA A 40 -3.67 -2.13 -11.49
C ALA A 40 -2.18 -1.78 -11.40
N LYS A 41 -1.51 -1.70 -12.55
CA LYS A 41 -0.13 -1.24 -12.67
C LYS A 41 0.08 0.15 -12.06
N ASN A 42 -0.61 1.17 -12.58
CA ASN A 42 -0.46 2.54 -12.09
C ASN A 42 -0.84 2.67 -10.61
N LEU A 43 -1.81 1.88 -10.15
CA LEU A 43 -2.21 1.87 -8.74
C LEU A 43 -1.16 1.21 -7.84
N LEU A 44 -0.52 0.12 -8.29
CA LEU A 44 0.61 -0.50 -7.59
C LEU A 44 1.79 0.46 -7.49
N GLU A 45 2.16 1.11 -8.61
CA GLU A 45 3.22 2.12 -8.64
C GLU A 45 2.94 3.28 -7.68
N TYR A 46 1.70 3.79 -7.66
CA TYR A 46 1.28 4.82 -6.72
C TYR A 46 1.40 4.35 -5.25
N LEU A 47 0.93 3.13 -4.95
CA LEU A 47 0.97 2.60 -3.59
C LEU A 47 2.41 2.37 -3.12
N GLU A 48 3.28 1.89 -4.01
CA GLU A 48 4.70 1.71 -3.72
C GLU A 48 5.39 3.04 -3.40
N GLN A 49 5.09 4.10 -4.16
CA GLN A 49 5.60 5.45 -3.87
C GLN A 49 5.15 5.96 -2.50
N GLU A 50 3.89 5.74 -2.11
CA GLU A 50 3.41 6.12 -0.78
C GLU A 50 4.10 5.33 0.33
N ILE A 51 4.39 4.04 0.12
CA ILE A 51 5.13 3.23 1.09
C ILE A 51 6.56 3.76 1.25
N ILE A 52 7.28 3.97 0.13
CA ILE A 52 8.64 4.50 0.15
C ILE A 52 8.70 5.87 0.85
N TYR A 53 7.70 6.72 0.59
CA TYR A 53 7.55 8.00 1.27
C TYR A 53 7.48 7.81 2.79
N TRP A 54 6.58 6.96 3.29
CA TRP A 54 6.41 6.74 4.73
C TRP A 54 7.61 6.06 5.37
N GLU A 55 8.22 5.07 4.73
CA GLU A 55 9.46 4.43 5.19
C GLU A 55 10.57 5.48 5.37
N SER A 56 10.73 6.36 4.39
CA SER A 56 11.72 7.44 4.42
C SER A 56 11.41 8.50 5.49
N SER A 57 10.15 8.93 5.62
CA SER A 57 9.70 9.88 6.64
C SER A 57 9.89 9.34 8.05
N LEU A 58 9.51 8.08 8.31
CA LEU A 58 9.71 7.43 9.59
C LEU A 58 11.20 7.31 9.93
N ALA A 59 12.06 6.98 8.95
CA ALA A 59 13.50 6.92 9.14
C ALA A 59 14.12 8.28 9.51
N ARG A 60 13.51 9.40 9.09
CA ARG A 60 13.91 10.76 9.49
C ARG A 60 13.33 11.21 10.84
N GLY A 61 12.53 10.37 11.51
CA GLY A 61 11.87 10.70 12.77
C GLY A 61 10.61 11.56 12.62
N GLU A 62 10.05 11.66 11.42
CA GLU A 62 8.76 12.32 11.22
C GLU A 62 7.64 11.51 11.88
N THR A 63 6.74 12.20 12.58
CA THR A 63 5.60 11.57 13.26
C THR A 63 4.35 11.72 12.40
N PRO A 64 3.77 10.62 11.89
CA PRO A 64 2.55 10.66 11.09
C PRO A 64 1.35 11.09 11.94
N SER A 65 0.37 11.72 11.31
CA SER A 65 -0.93 11.97 11.93
C SER A 65 -1.87 10.77 11.78
N LEU A 66 -2.97 10.74 12.54
CA LEU A 66 -4.05 9.78 12.33
C LEU A 66 -4.68 9.92 10.94
N GLY A 67 -4.71 11.14 10.38
CA GLY A 67 -5.21 11.40 9.04
C GLY A 67 -4.35 10.72 7.97
N ASP A 68 -3.04 10.75 8.15
CA ASP A 68 -2.07 10.11 7.25
C ASP A 68 -2.22 8.60 7.22
N ILE A 69 -2.30 7.98 8.41
CA ILE A 69 -2.53 6.53 8.56
C ILE A 69 -3.83 6.15 7.86
N ASN A 70 -4.91 6.89 8.11
CA ASN A 70 -6.21 6.62 7.50
C ASN A 70 -6.17 6.80 5.97
N LYS A 71 -5.43 7.79 5.46
CA LYS A 71 -5.27 8.02 4.02
C LYS A 71 -4.57 6.82 3.37
N LEU A 72 -3.41 6.40 3.90
CA LEU A 72 -2.66 5.26 3.38
C LEU A 72 -3.49 3.97 3.44
N ALA A 73 -4.15 3.69 4.57
CA ALA A 73 -4.98 2.50 4.74
C ALA A 73 -6.15 2.45 3.75
N ARG A 74 -6.81 3.59 3.49
CA ARG A 74 -7.91 3.66 2.51
C ARG A 74 -7.41 3.47 1.09
N SER A 75 -6.26 4.05 0.74
CA SER A 75 -5.63 3.84 -0.57
C SER A 75 -5.30 2.37 -0.76
N ALA A 76 -4.56 1.75 0.17
CA ALA A 76 -4.19 0.35 0.12
C ALA A 76 -5.42 -0.58 -0.01
N LYS A 77 -6.47 -0.36 0.78
CA LYS A 77 -7.70 -1.16 0.72
C LYS A 77 -8.42 -1.07 -0.63
N LYS A 78 -8.49 0.11 -1.23
CA LYS A 78 -9.09 0.31 -2.55
C LYS A 78 -8.27 -0.38 -3.64
N ILE A 79 -6.95 -0.27 -3.56
CA ILE A 79 -6.03 -0.86 -4.53
C ILE A 79 -6.06 -2.38 -4.43
N TYR A 80 -6.03 -2.95 -3.22
CA TYR A 80 -6.23 -4.37 -3.01
C TYR A 80 -7.55 -4.87 -3.63
N LYS A 81 -8.64 -4.11 -3.50
CA LYS A 81 -9.91 -4.47 -4.14
C LYS A 81 -9.80 -4.47 -5.67
N VAL A 82 -9.06 -3.53 -6.26
CA VAL A 82 -8.78 -3.52 -7.70
C VAL A 82 -7.97 -4.75 -8.09
N LEU A 83 -6.95 -5.14 -7.34
CA LEU A 83 -6.18 -6.36 -7.60
C LEU A 83 -7.07 -7.61 -7.62
N GLN A 84 -7.99 -7.74 -6.65
CA GLN A 84 -8.97 -8.83 -6.63
C GLN A 84 -9.88 -8.84 -7.87
N LEU A 85 -10.36 -7.68 -8.31
CA LEU A 85 -11.21 -7.57 -9.50
C LEU A 85 -10.46 -7.94 -10.78
N ASN A 86 -9.14 -7.78 -10.78
CA ASN A 86 -8.27 -8.17 -11.90
C ASN A 86 -7.69 -9.59 -11.74
N ASN A 87 -8.12 -10.35 -10.72
CA ASN A 87 -7.62 -11.70 -10.39
C ASN A 87 -6.09 -11.76 -10.17
N LEU A 88 -5.53 -10.70 -9.59
CA LEU A 88 -4.11 -10.60 -9.28
C LEU A 88 -3.77 -11.03 -7.83
N VAL A 89 -4.80 -11.14 -6.98
CA VAL A 89 -4.80 -11.65 -5.58
C VAL A 89 -6.13 -12.31 -5.24
#